data_AF-A0A842UVJ7-F1
#
_entry.id   AF-A0A842UVJ7-F1
#
_cell.length_a   1.000
_cell.length_b   1.000
_cell.length_c   1.000
_cell.angle_alpha   90.00
_cell.angle_beta   90.00
_cell.angle_gamma   90.00
#
_symmetry.space_group_name_H-M   'P 1'
#
loop_
_entity.id
_entity.type
_entity.pdbx_description
1 polymer ?
#
loop_
_entity_poly.entity_id
_entity_poly.type
_entity_poly.pdbx_seq_one_letter_code
_entity_poly.pdbx_strand_id
1 'polypeptide(L)'
;MVSAAIATALFPVYGWWSGLALVGGWAVDFDHYMFYVLFFRDLDPLNALRYFKGTDRIMPTFCLFHTVEFIALVTVVSFISIPLFIFSLSLVIHVFLDIFYDWRIAKSGLERFSVLVYGISIFLAVSRKNR
;
A
#
# COMPACT_ATOMS: atom_id res chain seq x y z
N MET A 1 -5.88 -8.63 -7.04
CA MET A 1 -5.65 -9.70 -8.06
C MET A 1 -4.24 -10.28 -7.98
N VAL A 2 -3.21 -9.45 -7.79
CA VAL A 2 -1.79 -9.86 -7.68
C VAL A 2 -1.55 -10.91 -6.58
N SER A 3 -2.09 -10.70 -5.38
CA SER A 3 -1.90 -11.61 -4.25
C SER A 3 -2.44 -13.02 -4.48
N ALA A 4 -3.53 -13.16 -5.24
CA ALA A 4 -4.07 -14.47 -5.61
C ALA A 4 -3.16 -15.20 -6.61
N ALA A 5 -2.55 -14.48 -7.55
CA ALA A 5 -1.55 -15.04 -8.45
C ALA A 5 -0.31 -15.52 -7.69
N ILE A 6 0.16 -14.73 -6.71
CA ILE A 6 1.28 -15.12 -5.83
C ILE A 6 0.92 -16.35 -5.01
N ALA A 7 -0.25 -16.35 -4.34
CA ALA A 7 -0.71 -17.48 -3.55
C ALA A 7 -0.79 -18.78 -4.36
N THR A 8 -1.28 -18.69 -5.60
CA THR A 8 -1.37 -19.83 -6.53
C THR A 8 0.01 -20.33 -6.94
N ALA A 9 0.93 -19.42 -7.29
CA ALA A 9 2.30 -19.77 -7.67
C ALA A 9 3.10 -20.41 -6.53
N LEU A 10 2.86 -19.98 -5.29
CA LEU A 10 3.55 -20.48 -4.11
C LEU A 10 2.95 -21.78 -3.55
N PHE A 11 1.71 -22.12 -3.92
CA PHE A 11 0.98 -23.26 -3.37
C PHE A 11 1.72 -24.61 -3.52
N PRO A 12 2.37 -24.95 -4.65
CA PRO A 12 3.08 -26.23 -4.78
C PRO A 12 4.24 -26.42 -3.81
N VAL A 13 4.85 -25.32 -3.35
CA VAL A 13 6.03 -25.33 -2.46
C VAL A 13 5.63 -25.17 -0.99
N TYR A 14 4.68 -24.28 -0.72
CA TYR A 14 4.34 -23.85 0.64
C TYR A 14 2.95 -24.33 1.13
N GLY A 15 2.17 -24.99 0.27
CA GLY A 15 0.83 -25.48 0.60
C GLY A 15 -0.09 -24.38 1.10
N TRP A 16 -0.87 -24.67 2.14
CA TRP A 16 -1.84 -23.71 2.70
C TRP A 16 -1.22 -22.42 3.26
N TRP A 17 0.08 -22.41 3.58
CA TRP A 17 0.77 -21.20 3.99
C TRP A 17 0.82 -20.15 2.86
N SER A 18 0.68 -20.55 1.60
CA SER A 18 0.59 -19.60 0.48
C SER A 18 -0.62 -18.66 0.58
N GLY A 19 -1.66 -19.05 1.32
CA GLY A 19 -2.82 -18.20 1.62
C GLY A 19 -2.45 -16.90 2.35
N LEU A 20 -1.31 -16.85 3.04
CA LEU A 20 -0.81 -15.62 3.67
C LEU A 20 -0.46 -14.53 2.65
N ALA A 21 -0.20 -14.89 1.39
CA ALA A 21 -0.04 -13.89 0.33
C ALA A 21 -1.35 -13.12 0.09
N LEU A 22 -2.51 -13.77 0.22
CA LEU A 22 -3.81 -13.10 0.13
C LEU A 22 -3.96 -12.05 1.23
N VAL A 23 -3.58 -12.41 2.46
CA VAL A 23 -3.63 -11.50 3.61
C VAL A 23 -2.67 -10.33 3.42
N GLY A 24 -1.45 -10.58 2.93
CA GLY A 24 -0.46 -9.55 2.63
C GLY A 24 -0.96 -8.55 1.59
N GLY A 25 -1.48 -9.02 0.45
CA GLY A 25 -2.05 -8.12 -0.55
C GLY A 25 -3.33 -7.42 -0.10
N TRP A 26 -4.18 -8.09 0.68
CA TRP A 26 -5.38 -7.46 1.24
C TRP A 26 -5.03 -6.34 2.21
N ALA A 27 -3.99 -6.47 3.02
CA ALA A 27 -3.56 -5.41 3.94
C ALA A 27 -3.21 -4.11 3.20
N VAL A 28 -2.60 -4.22 2.01
CA VAL A 28 -2.26 -3.08 1.13
C VAL A 28 -3.52 -2.41 0.59
N ASP A 29 -4.47 -3.19 0.05
CA ASP A 29 -5.74 -2.67 -0.45
C ASP A 29 -6.59 -2.05 0.67
N PHE A 30 -6.56 -2.66 1.85
CA PHE A 30 -7.32 -2.24 3.02
C PHE A 30 -6.87 -0.88 3.54
N ASP A 31 -5.60 -0.54 3.40
CA ASP A 31 -5.06 0.76 3.81
C ASP A 31 -5.73 1.93 3.07
N HIS A 32 -5.84 1.79 1.74
CA HIS A 32 -6.55 2.75 0.90
C HIS A 32 -8.01 2.89 1.34
N TYR A 33 -8.68 1.75 1.55
CA TYR A 33 -10.06 1.74 2.00
C TYR A 33 -10.22 2.45 3.36
N MET A 34 -9.33 2.19 4.31
CA MET A 34 -9.32 2.86 5.62
C MET A 34 -9.09 4.36 5.50
N PHE A 35 -8.12 4.81 4.69
CA PHE A 35 -7.94 6.23 4.41
C PHE A 35 -9.25 6.86 3.89
N TYR A 36 -9.90 6.21 2.93
CA TYR A 36 -11.14 6.69 2.34
C TYR A 36 -12.26 6.81 3.38
N VAL A 37 -12.48 5.76 4.16
CA VAL A 37 -13.50 5.74 5.22
C VAL A 37 -13.24 6.83 6.25
N LEU A 38 -11.98 7.02 6.68
CA LEU A 38 -11.64 8.02 7.68
C LEU A 38 -11.87 9.45 7.18
N PHE A 39 -11.58 9.72 5.91
CA PHE A 39 -11.65 11.06 5.34
C PHE A 39 -13.06 11.43 4.85
N PHE A 40 -13.71 10.52 4.12
CA PHE A 40 -15.01 10.77 3.50
C PHE A 40 -16.18 10.29 4.36
N ARG A 41 -15.92 9.53 5.43
CA ARG A 41 -16.94 8.95 6.33
C ARG A 41 -17.97 8.10 5.59
N ASP A 42 -17.55 7.52 4.46
CA ASP A 42 -18.34 6.66 3.60
C ASP A 42 -17.76 5.23 3.66
N LEU A 43 -18.64 4.27 3.95
CA LEU A 43 -18.33 2.84 4.07
C LEU A 43 -18.59 2.07 2.77
N ASP A 44 -19.05 2.73 1.70
CA ASP A 44 -19.25 2.06 0.42
C ASP A 44 -17.90 1.77 -0.28
N PRO A 45 -17.50 0.48 -0.40
CA PRO A 45 -16.23 0.12 -1.04
C PRO A 45 -16.20 0.45 -2.53
N LEU A 46 -17.36 0.57 -3.20
CA LEU A 46 -17.42 0.98 -4.60
C LEU A 46 -17.05 2.45 -4.77
N ASN A 47 -17.45 3.30 -3.83
CA ASN A 47 -17.06 4.72 -3.84
C ASN A 47 -15.57 4.88 -3.54
N ALA A 48 -15.02 4.11 -2.60
CA ALA A 48 -13.58 4.05 -2.37
C ALA A 48 -12.81 3.64 -3.63
N LEU A 49 -13.26 2.58 -4.31
CA LEU A 49 -12.65 2.12 -5.54
C LEU A 49 -12.68 3.17 -6.66
N ARG A 50 -13.83 3.87 -6.81
CA ARG A 50 -13.98 4.96 -7.78
C ARG A 50 -13.02 6.11 -7.48
N TYR A 51 -12.87 6.47 -6.20
CA TYR A 51 -11.94 7.51 -5.77
C TYR A 51 -10.49 7.17 -6.12
N PHE A 52 -10.02 5.96 -5.81
CA PHE A 52 -8.62 5.58 -6.09
C PHE A 52 -8.34 5.28 -7.56
N LYS A 53 -9.36 4.89 -8.34
CA LYS A 53 -9.24 4.73 -9.80
C LYS A 53 -9.34 6.05 -10.57
N GLY A 54 -9.97 7.07 -10.00
CA GLY A 54 -10.10 8.39 -10.62
C GLY A 54 -8.77 9.12 -10.76
N THR A 55 -8.67 9.98 -11.76
CA THR A 55 -7.51 10.88 -11.97
C THR A 55 -7.51 12.06 -11.00
N ASP A 56 -8.69 12.39 -10.45
CA ASP A 56 -8.90 13.57 -9.60
C ASP A 56 -8.69 13.22 -8.13
N ARG A 57 -7.56 12.58 -7.79
CA ARG A 57 -7.19 12.41 -6.38
C ARG A 57 -6.92 13.79 -5.79
N ILE A 58 -7.92 14.34 -5.10
CA ILE A 58 -7.92 15.71 -4.57
C ILE A 58 -6.91 15.84 -3.42
N MET A 59 -6.58 14.74 -2.74
CA MET A 59 -5.75 14.77 -1.54
C MET A 59 -4.61 13.76 -1.56
N PRO A 60 -3.43 14.14 -1.02
CA PRO A 60 -2.35 13.20 -0.78
C PRO A 60 -2.83 12.15 0.23
N THR A 61 -2.74 10.89 -0.19
CA THR A 61 -3.15 9.72 0.60
C THR A 61 -1.93 9.21 1.35
N PHE A 62 -2.04 9.07 2.67
CA PHE A 62 -1.04 8.39 3.48
C PHE A 62 -1.51 6.96 3.72
N CYS A 63 -0.83 6.00 3.10
CA CYS A 63 -1.05 4.57 3.30
C CYS A 63 0.21 4.00 3.95
N LEU A 64 0.13 3.61 5.24
CA LEU A 64 1.23 3.03 6.02
C LEU A 64 1.87 1.83 5.29
N PHE A 65 1.07 0.92 4.74
CA PHE A 65 1.53 -0.29 4.06
C PHE A 65 2.22 0.00 2.73
N HIS A 66 2.06 1.21 2.17
CA HIS A 66 2.77 1.68 0.98
C HIS A 66 4.06 2.42 1.30
N THR A 67 4.38 2.62 2.58
CA THR A 67 5.59 3.37 2.95
C THR A 67 6.83 2.50 2.75
N VAL A 68 7.87 3.08 2.15
CA VAL A 68 9.17 2.42 1.94
C VAL A 68 9.77 1.99 3.28
N GLU A 69 9.57 2.79 4.34
CA GLU A 69 10.02 2.47 5.69
C GLU A 69 9.33 1.20 6.24
N PHE A 70 8.00 1.09 6.08
CA PHE A 70 7.27 -0.10 6.50
C PHE A 70 7.66 -1.34 5.67
N ILE A 71 7.79 -1.17 4.36
CA ILE A 71 8.18 -2.26 3.45
C ILE A 71 9.61 -2.76 3.76
N ALA A 72 10.55 -1.85 4.06
CA ALA A 72 11.89 -2.22 4.49
C ALA A 72 11.86 -3.00 5.82
N LEU A 73 11.09 -2.51 6.80
CA LEU A 73 10.95 -3.19 8.09
C LEU A 73 10.38 -4.61 7.94
N VAL A 74 9.27 -4.75 7.20
CA VAL A 74 8.62 -6.04 6.97
C VAL A 74 9.53 -6.99 6.19
N THR A 75 10.33 -6.47 5.24
CA THR A 75 11.34 -7.26 4.53
C THR A 75 12.41 -7.80 5.47
N VAL A 76 12.89 -7.01 6.45
CA VAL A 76 13.86 -7.50 7.46
C VAL A 76 13.21 -8.54 8.37
N VAL A 77 11.97 -8.31 8.81
CA VAL A 77 11.22 -9.25 9.66
C VAL A 77 10.89 -10.55 8.92
N SER A 78 10.82 -10.51 7.59
CA SER A 78 10.51 -11.66 6.74
C SER A 78 11.47 -12.84 6.93
N PHE A 79 12.72 -12.58 7.33
CA PHE A 79 13.74 -13.62 7.55
C PHE A 79 13.54 -14.45 8.81
N ILE A 80 12.59 -14.07 9.69
CA ILE A 80 12.33 -14.78 10.95
C ILE A 80 11.57 -16.10 10.70
N SER A 81 10.65 -16.13 9.74
CA SER A 81 9.84 -17.34 9.47
C SER A 81 9.26 -17.37 8.06
N ILE A 82 9.01 -18.57 7.54
CA ILE A 82 8.38 -18.78 6.22
C ILE A 82 7.01 -18.06 6.09
N PRO A 83 6.10 -18.12 7.10
CA PRO A 83 4.86 -17.35 7.06
C PRO A 83 5.07 -15.85 6.85
N LEU A 84 6.02 -15.26 7.59
CA LEU A 84 6.37 -13.84 7.47
C LEU A 84 6.99 -13.54 6.10
N PHE A 85 7.81 -14.45 5.57
CA PHE A 85 8.34 -14.35 4.21
C PHE A 85 7.24 -14.28 3.15
N ILE A 86 6.29 -15.20 3.16
CA ILE A 86 5.18 -15.25 2.17
C ILE A 86 4.33 -13.98 2.26
N PHE A 87 3.99 -13.55 3.48
CA PHE A 87 3.23 -12.32 3.72
C PHE A 87 3.98 -11.09 3.18
N SER A 88 5.27 -10.97 3.52
CA SER A 88 6.15 -9.86 3.11
C SER A 88 6.34 -9.82 1.60
N LEU A 89 6.53 -10.98 0.97
CA LEU A 89 6.69 -11.08 -0.48
C LEU A 89 5.46 -10.56 -1.22
N SER A 90 4.26 -10.89 -0.74
CA SER A 90 3.03 -10.36 -1.34
C SER A 90 2.90 -8.85 -1.15
N LEU A 91 3.26 -8.32 0.02
CA LEU A 91 3.28 -6.88 0.28
C LEU A 91 4.21 -6.15 -0.69
N VAL A 92 5.47 -6.61 -0.78
CA VAL A 92 6.50 -6.01 -1.63
C VAL A 92 6.08 -6.01 -3.10
N ILE A 93 5.60 -7.15 -3.62
CA ILE A 93 5.20 -7.24 -5.02
C ILE A 93 3.98 -6.36 -5.30
N HIS A 94 3.02 -6.30 -4.38
CA HIS A 94 1.84 -5.45 -4.54
C HIS A 94 2.25 -3.96 -4.61
N VAL A 95 3.01 -3.48 -3.62
CA VAL A 95 3.46 -2.08 -3.58
C VAL A 95 4.36 -1.74 -4.77
N PHE A 96 5.22 -2.66 -5.20
CA PHE A 96 6.04 -2.46 -6.40
C PHE A 96 5.18 -2.26 -7.65
N LEU A 97 4.11 -3.03 -7.82
CA LEU A 97 3.20 -2.89 -8.96
C LEU A 97 2.39 -1.60 -8.89
N ASP A 98 1.97 -1.17 -7.70
CA ASP A 98 1.31 0.13 -7.50
C ASP A 98 2.24 1.28 -7.88
N ILE A 99 3.49 1.27 -7.41
CA ILE A 99 4.52 2.26 -7.77
C ILE A 99 4.75 2.25 -9.28
N PHE A 100 4.85 1.07 -9.89
CA PHE A 100 5.08 0.95 -11.33
C PHE A 100 3.89 1.49 -12.14
N TYR A 101 2.66 1.17 -11.71
CA TYR A 101 1.43 1.70 -12.30
C TYR A 101 1.40 3.23 -12.20
N ASP A 102 1.65 3.78 -11.01
CA ASP A 102 1.64 5.21 -10.76
C ASP A 102 2.73 5.94 -11.56
N TRP A 103 3.94 5.36 -11.66
CA TRP A 103 5.03 5.93 -12.44
C TRP A 103 4.74 5.94 -13.95
N ARG A 104 4.19 4.84 -14.49
CA ARG A 104 3.97 4.69 -15.94
C ARG A 104 2.69 5.35 -16.43
N ILE A 105 1.63 5.33 -15.62
CA ILE A 105 0.27 5.68 -16.06
C ILE A 105 -0.17 6.99 -15.41
N ALA A 106 -0.09 7.10 -14.08
CA ALA A 106 -0.55 8.29 -13.37
C ALA A 106 0.45 9.46 -13.40
N LYS A 107 1.71 9.20 -13.78
CA LYS A 107 2.83 10.16 -13.77
C LYS A 107 3.00 10.88 -12.43
N SER A 108 2.57 10.26 -11.33
CA SER A 108 2.74 10.82 -9.99
C SER A 108 4.14 10.53 -9.44
N GLY A 109 4.68 11.47 -8.66
CA GLY A 109 5.98 11.32 -8.01
C GLY A 109 5.99 10.30 -6.87
N LEU A 110 7.18 9.77 -6.55
CA LEU A 110 7.41 8.79 -5.48
C LEU A 110 7.24 9.35 -4.05
N GLU A 111 7.02 10.67 -3.93
CA GLU A 111 6.93 11.40 -2.66
C GLU A 111 5.83 10.89 -1.72
N ARG A 112 4.85 10.17 -2.27
CA ARG A 112 3.71 9.59 -1.54
C ARG A 112 4.04 8.29 -0.80
N PHE A 113 5.19 7.69 -1.10
CA PHE A 113 5.60 6.40 -0.55
C PHE A 113 6.57 6.54 0.64
N SER A 114 6.75 7.73 1.20
CA SER A 114 7.61 7.91 2.38
C SER A 114 6.88 8.65 3.49
N VAL A 115 6.94 8.07 4.71
CA VAL A 115 6.44 8.72 5.93
C VAL A 115 7.16 10.05 6.15
N LEU A 116 8.48 10.07 5.96
CA LEU A 116 9.31 11.25 6.20
C LEU A 116 8.96 12.39 5.27
N VAL A 117 8.80 12.12 3.97
CA VAL A 117 8.45 13.13 2.97
C VAL A 117 7.04 13.68 3.22
N TYR A 118 6.10 12.81 3.58
CA TYR A 118 4.74 13.22 3.95
C TYR A 118 4.74 14.13 5.20
N GLY A 119 5.48 13.75 6.25
CA GLY A 119 5.61 14.55 7.47
C GLY A 119 6.23 15.93 7.25
N ILE A 120 7.28 16.02 6.43
CA ILE A 120 7.90 17.30 6.05
C ILE A 120 6.92 18.18 5.26
N SER A 121 6.17 17.59 4.34
CA SER A 121 5.18 18.31 3.52
C SER A 121 4.09 18.96 4.37
N ILE A 122 3.58 18.22 5.37
CA ILE A 122 2.60 18.76 6.34
C ILE A 122 3.22 19.89 7.16
N PHE A 123 4.41 19.68 7.71
CA PHE A 123 5.08 20.70 8.55
C PHE A 123 5.28 22.01 7.78
N LEU A 124 5.73 21.94 6.53
CA LEU A 124 5.91 23.13 5.68
C LEU A 124 4.58 23.81 5.35
N ALA A 125 3.52 23.04 5.10
CA ALA A 125 2.18 23.59 4.83
C ALA A 125 1.62 24.35 6.05
N VAL A 126 1.77 23.80 7.25
CA VAL A 126 1.34 24.44 8.50
C VAL A 126 2.16 25.70 8.78
N SER A 127 3.48 25.64 8.60
CA SER A 127 4.38 26.79 8.84
C SER A 127 4.09 27.99 7.94
N ARG A 128 3.66 27.76 6.68
CA ARG A 128 3.26 28.82 5.75
C ARG A 128 1.93 29.49 6.09
N LYS A 129 1.02 28.79 6.78
CA LYS A 129 -0.30 29.34 7.15
C LYS A 129 -0.24 30.27 8.38
N ASN A 130 0.84 30.19 9.15
CA ASN A 130 1.07 30.99 10.36
C ASN A 130 1.97 32.22 10.13
N ARG A 131 2.31 32.55 8.87
CA ARG A 131 2.93 33.82 8.48
C ARG A 131 1.92 34.65 7.70
#